data_AF-A0A7V1IJM6-F1
#
_entry.id   AF-A0A7V1IJM6-F1
#
_cell.length_a   1.000
_cell.length_b   1.000
_cell.length_c   1.000
_cell.angle_alpha   90.00
_cell.angle_beta   90.00
_cell.angle_gamma   90.00
#
_symmetry.space_group_name_H-M   'P 1'
#
loop_
_entity.id
_entity.type
_entity.pdbx_description
1 polymer ?
#
loop_
_entity_poly.entity_id
_entity_poly.type
_entity_poly.pdbx_seq_one_letter_code
_entity_poly.pdbx_strand_id
1 'polypeptide(L)'
;MPITRHIHLSSVLMGLLVLPGVAIAGDLQPETARWLPGVGLSVGLEVQDFQADSSTDGLFPPFQTLTEASPLRPPSEGDVLSTATTVSIDYSLMSPSFVDSLGKPRFFAHGNIQLNLASDVVPATEGARGEVVVPVDASGQQLSVFTAETVLGQGTRMNVKHARLQFRAGAGLAFTTDIGDQRFRFKPSVEYLRNQIEISGGATRVVQLPGTGATINRLDSTTVRIESVDLIQTRTLHGIGPGFEIEFDARRAGPLMLTLFSGFKAYYFIGDLENDLVGTTSAGETVQLHFEYDRWAYRTEVGFRFRWQPR
;
A
#
# COMPACT_ATOMS: atom_id res chain seq x y z
N MET A 1 -14.33 -23.79 -2.07
CA MET A 1 -15.25 -22.83 -1.44
C MET A 1 -15.21 -21.53 -2.24
N PRO A 2 -16.35 -21.00 -2.74
CA PRO A 2 -16.34 -19.73 -3.45
C PRO A 2 -16.30 -18.59 -2.43
N ILE A 3 -15.27 -17.75 -2.51
CA ILE A 3 -15.16 -16.53 -1.72
C ILE A 3 -16.08 -15.48 -2.36
N THR A 4 -17.30 -15.37 -1.84
CA THR A 4 -18.26 -14.34 -2.21
C THR A 4 -17.75 -13.00 -1.67
N ARG A 5 -16.99 -12.25 -2.48
CA ARG A 5 -16.58 -10.88 -2.14
C ARG A 5 -17.82 -9.98 -2.20
N HIS A 6 -18.42 -9.70 -1.03
CA HIS A 6 -19.43 -8.65 -0.88
C HIS A 6 -18.74 -7.28 -1.02
N ILE A 7 -18.69 -6.79 -2.26
CA ILE A 7 -18.34 -5.40 -2.57
C ILE A 7 -19.56 -4.55 -2.21
N HIS A 8 -19.66 -4.12 -0.95
CA HIS A 8 -20.56 -3.03 -0.56
C HIS A 8 -19.94 -1.70 -1.00
N LEU A 9 -20.05 -1.41 -2.29
CA LEU A 9 -19.52 -0.19 -2.92
C LEU A 9 -20.69 0.60 -3.51
N SER A 10 -21.70 0.88 -2.68
CA SER A 10 -23.00 1.31 -3.20
C SER A 10 -23.79 2.19 -2.24
N SER A 11 -23.24 3.30 -1.72
CA SER A 11 -24.11 4.40 -1.23
C SER A 11 -23.44 5.77 -1.07
N VAL A 12 -22.16 5.87 -0.74
CA VAL A 12 -21.54 7.17 -0.39
C VAL A 12 -20.92 7.90 -1.60
N LEU A 13 -20.48 7.17 -2.63
CA LEU A 13 -19.78 7.77 -3.78
C LEU A 13 -20.71 8.50 -4.77
N MET A 14 -22.01 8.28 -4.70
CA MET A 14 -22.97 8.85 -5.67
C MET A 14 -23.53 10.22 -5.24
N GLY A 15 -23.24 10.69 -4.02
CA GLY A 15 -23.66 12.00 -3.52
C GLY A 15 -22.85 13.19 -4.06
N LEU A 16 -21.67 12.94 -4.65
CA LEU A 16 -20.76 14.00 -5.13
C LEU A 16 -20.85 14.25 -6.65
N LEU A 17 -21.55 13.39 -7.40
CA LEU A 17 -21.71 13.52 -8.85
C LEU A 17 -22.94 14.32 -9.29
N VAL A 18 -23.77 14.81 -8.36
CA VAL A 18 -24.98 15.59 -8.67
C VAL A 18 -25.05 16.86 -7.84
N LEU A 19 -24.20 17.84 -8.17
CA LEU A 19 -24.50 19.25 -7.90
C LEU A 19 -24.45 20.07 -9.19
N PRO A 20 -25.39 19.87 -10.14
CA PRO A 20 -25.62 20.85 -11.20
C PRO A 20 -26.28 22.15 -10.69
N GLY A 21 -26.43 22.34 -9.37
CA GLY A 21 -27.27 23.39 -8.78
C GLY A 21 -26.61 24.71 -8.36
N VAL A 22 -25.28 24.86 -8.39
CA VAL A 22 -24.61 26.06 -7.78
C VAL A 22 -23.87 26.95 -8.79
N ALA A 23 -23.92 26.65 -10.09
CA ALA A 23 -23.24 27.44 -11.11
C ALA A 23 -24.12 28.54 -11.74
N ILE A 24 -25.13 29.06 -11.02
CA ILE A 24 -25.87 30.26 -11.43
C ILE A 24 -25.25 31.47 -10.74
N ALA A 25 -24.04 31.85 -11.17
CA ALA A 25 -23.44 33.14 -10.84
C ALA A 25 -23.30 33.92 -12.15
N GLY A 26 -23.86 35.13 -12.20
CA GLY A 26 -23.90 35.98 -13.40
C GLY A 26 -22.52 36.34 -13.93
N ASP A 27 -22.50 36.68 -15.22
CA ASP A 27 -21.36 36.72 -16.16
C ASP A 27 -20.25 37.78 -15.85
N LEU A 28 -20.16 38.29 -14.60
CA LEU A 28 -19.33 39.44 -14.22
C LEU A 28 -18.65 39.35 -12.83
N GLN A 29 -18.85 38.29 -12.04
CA GLN A 29 -18.28 38.23 -10.70
C GLN A 29 -16.81 37.77 -10.69
N PRO A 30 -15.94 38.34 -9.84
CA PRO A 30 -14.56 37.85 -9.71
C PRO A 30 -14.53 36.36 -9.32
N GLU A 31 -13.47 35.64 -9.69
CA GLU A 31 -13.29 34.22 -9.35
C GLU A 31 -13.59 33.94 -7.87
N THR A 32 -13.09 34.81 -6.99
CA THR A 32 -13.18 34.66 -5.54
C THR A 32 -14.58 34.89 -4.99
N ALA A 33 -15.57 35.29 -5.79
CA ALA A 33 -16.95 35.48 -5.36
C ALA A 33 -17.87 34.29 -5.68
N ARG A 34 -17.33 33.21 -6.27
CA ARG A 34 -18.12 32.07 -6.74
C ARG A 34 -17.52 30.72 -6.34
N TRP A 35 -18.36 29.69 -6.41
CA TRP A 35 -17.91 28.31 -6.27
C TRP A 35 -17.10 27.90 -7.51
N LEU A 36 -16.00 27.18 -7.30
CA LEU A 36 -15.15 26.69 -8.38
C LEU A 36 -15.02 25.17 -8.31
N PRO A 37 -15.82 24.43 -9.09
CA PRO A 37 -15.60 23.02 -9.28
C PRO A 37 -14.39 22.82 -10.20
N GLY A 38 -13.61 21.77 -9.93
CA GLY A 38 -12.49 21.37 -10.75
C GLY A 38 -12.34 19.87 -10.83
N VAL A 39 -11.90 19.39 -11.98
CA VAL A 39 -11.53 17.99 -12.23
C VAL A 39 -10.12 17.95 -12.78
N GLY A 40 -9.30 17.02 -12.32
CA GLY A 40 -7.89 16.96 -12.65
C GLY A 40 -7.36 15.55 -12.76
N LEU A 41 -6.14 15.48 -13.27
CA LEU A 41 -5.33 14.27 -13.29
C LEU A 41 -4.00 14.59 -12.62
N SER A 42 -3.50 13.63 -11.85
CA SER A 42 -2.21 13.74 -11.18
C SER A 42 -1.42 12.45 -11.24
N VAL A 43 -0.10 12.62 -11.13
CA VAL A 43 0.84 11.55 -10.84
C VAL A 43 1.53 11.86 -9.52
N GLY A 44 1.79 10.84 -8.72
CA GLY A 44 2.41 11.01 -7.41
C GLY A 44 3.33 9.89 -7.02
N LEU A 45 4.21 10.19 -6.07
CA LEU A 45 5.10 9.25 -5.42
C LEU A 45 4.73 9.18 -3.94
N GLU A 46 4.39 7.99 -3.48
CA GLU A 46 4.14 7.65 -2.07
C GLU A 46 5.34 6.88 -1.52
N VAL A 47 5.72 7.21 -0.29
CA VAL A 47 6.83 6.61 0.44
C VAL A 47 6.28 6.13 1.77
N GLN A 48 6.53 4.87 2.10
CA GLN A 48 6.02 4.19 3.28
C GLN A 48 7.07 3.21 3.79
N ASP A 49 7.25 3.14 5.11
CA ASP A 49 8.17 2.20 5.73
C ASP A 49 7.45 0.98 6.34
N PHE A 50 8.17 -0.14 6.45
CA PHE A 50 7.65 -1.42 6.92
C PHE A 50 8.68 -2.17 7.77
N GLN A 51 8.21 -2.78 8.85
CA GLN A 51 8.99 -3.72 9.64
C GLN A 51 8.33 -5.08 9.62
N ALA A 52 9.13 -6.14 9.53
CA ALA A 52 8.65 -7.49 9.59
C ALA A 52 9.66 -8.41 10.25
N ASP A 53 9.15 -9.37 11.00
CA ASP A 53 9.93 -10.50 11.49
C ASP A 53 9.17 -11.82 11.30
N SER A 54 9.89 -12.93 11.31
CA SER A 54 9.29 -14.26 11.22
C SER A 54 9.86 -15.16 12.29
N SER A 55 9.01 -15.71 13.16
CA SER A 55 9.41 -16.70 14.15
C SER A 55 8.81 -18.07 13.83
N THR A 56 9.61 -19.11 13.97
CA THR A 56 9.16 -20.50 13.84
C THR A 56 9.32 -21.20 15.18
N ASP A 57 8.29 -21.12 16.02
CA ASP A 57 8.27 -21.79 17.31
C ASP A 57 7.76 -23.23 17.17
N GLY A 58 8.43 -24.18 17.82
CA GLY A 58 7.96 -25.56 17.89
C GLY A 58 8.30 -26.44 16.68
N LEU A 59 9.32 -26.11 15.88
CA LEU A 59 9.92 -26.99 14.87
C LEU A 59 10.68 -28.18 15.49
N PHE A 60 10.09 -28.86 16.46
CA PHE A 60 10.65 -30.09 17.01
C PHE A 60 10.36 -31.24 16.06
N PRO A 61 11.36 -32.04 15.65
CA PRO A 61 11.06 -33.33 15.04
C PRO A 61 10.22 -34.12 16.06
N PRO A 62 9.03 -34.64 15.71
CA PRO A 62 8.15 -35.25 16.70
C PRO A 62 8.74 -36.49 17.39
N PHE A 63 9.89 -37.02 16.94
CA PHE A 63 10.51 -38.23 17.50
C PHE A 63 12.05 -38.29 17.37
N GLN A 64 12.78 -37.28 17.84
CA GLN A 64 14.23 -37.44 18.08
C GLN A 64 14.65 -36.90 19.44
N THR A 65 14.96 -37.82 20.36
CA THR A 65 16.00 -37.61 21.38
C THR A 65 17.33 -37.47 20.67
N LEU A 66 17.63 -36.28 20.16
CA LEU A 66 18.98 -35.89 19.74
C LEU A 66 19.41 -34.68 20.54
N THR A 67 20.57 -34.83 21.17
CA THR A 67 21.28 -33.89 22.05
C THR A 67 21.79 -32.62 21.36
N GLU A 68 21.39 -32.37 20.12
CA GLU A 68 21.62 -31.09 19.45
C GLU A 68 20.35 -30.74 18.69
N ALA A 69 19.49 -29.96 19.35
CA ALA A 69 18.63 -29.05 18.62
C ALA A 69 19.55 -28.27 17.68
N SER A 70 19.33 -28.35 16.38
CA SER A 70 19.78 -27.31 15.47
C SER A 70 18.65 -26.27 15.42
N PRO A 71 18.67 -25.22 16.26
CA PRO A 71 17.80 -24.07 16.09
C PRO A 71 18.36 -23.27 14.90
N LEU A 72 18.10 -23.75 13.69
CA LEU A 72 18.60 -23.11 12.48
C LEU A 72 17.37 -22.58 11.74
N ARG A 73 16.91 -21.36 11.96
CA ARG A 73 17.69 -20.12 12.09
C ARG A 73 16.97 -19.08 12.97
N PRO A 74 17.66 -18.02 13.42
CA PRO A 74 17.01 -16.91 14.09
C PRO A 74 15.94 -16.27 13.20
N PRO A 75 14.92 -15.63 13.78
CA PRO A 75 13.90 -14.93 13.02
C PRO A 75 14.53 -13.99 11.98
N SER A 76 14.05 -14.04 10.72
CA SER A 76 14.45 -13.04 9.74
C SER A 76 13.72 -11.75 10.04
N GLU A 77 14.46 -10.74 10.46
CA GLU A 77 13.98 -9.36 10.62
C GLU A 77 14.35 -8.56 9.38
N GLY A 78 13.45 -7.69 8.94
CA GLY A 78 13.73 -6.75 7.85
C GLY A 78 12.95 -5.46 7.98
N ASP A 79 13.61 -4.39 7.57
CA ASP A 79 13.10 -3.03 7.49
C ASP A 79 13.15 -2.60 6.02
N VAL A 80 12.00 -2.21 5.46
CA VAL A 80 11.89 -1.95 4.02
C VAL A 80 11.08 -0.70 3.72
N LEU A 81 11.80 0.30 3.21
CA LEU A 81 11.22 1.48 2.58
C LEU A 81 10.58 1.13 1.23
N SER A 82 9.27 1.25 1.16
CA SER A 82 8.47 1.11 -0.05
C SER A 82 8.23 2.44 -0.74
N THR A 83 8.32 2.42 -2.06
CA THR A 83 7.96 3.54 -2.91
C THR A 83 6.93 3.12 -3.94
N ALA A 84 5.90 3.93 -4.09
CA ALA A 84 4.76 3.65 -4.95
C ALA A 84 4.51 4.81 -5.90
N THR A 85 4.57 4.55 -7.21
CA THR A 85 4.07 5.50 -8.20
C THR A 85 2.56 5.38 -8.29
N THR A 86 1.89 6.52 -8.43
CA THR A 86 0.45 6.56 -8.43
C THR A 86 -0.11 7.47 -9.52
N VAL A 87 -1.31 7.15 -10.00
CA VAL A 87 -2.07 7.98 -10.95
C VAL A 87 -3.45 8.23 -10.34
N SER A 88 -3.93 9.48 -10.36
CA SER A 88 -5.21 9.86 -9.75
C SER A 88 -6.10 10.67 -10.67
N ILE A 89 -7.41 10.52 -10.46
CA ILE A 89 -8.43 11.46 -10.89
C ILE A 89 -8.82 12.28 -9.65
N ASP A 90 -8.71 13.59 -9.77
CA ASP A 90 -8.91 14.54 -8.67
C ASP A 90 -10.16 15.37 -8.90
N TYR A 91 -11.00 15.49 -7.88
CA TYR A 91 -12.15 16.38 -7.86
C TYR A 91 -11.94 17.41 -6.77
N SER A 92 -12.21 18.68 -7.07
CA SER A 92 -12.07 19.76 -6.08
C SER A 92 -13.24 20.71 -6.16
N LEU A 93 -13.59 21.30 -5.03
CA LEU A 93 -14.57 22.37 -4.94
C LEU A 93 -14.01 23.46 -4.02
N MET A 94 -14.02 24.70 -4.49
CA MET A 94 -13.69 25.87 -3.66
C MET A 94 -14.92 26.73 -3.46
N SER A 95 -15.08 27.27 -2.25
CA SER A 95 -16.12 28.24 -1.94
C SER A 95 -15.75 29.63 -2.49
N PRO A 96 -16.73 30.56 -2.52
CA PRO A 96 -16.43 31.98 -2.48
C PRO A 96 -15.53 32.31 -1.28
N SER A 97 -14.78 33.40 -1.42
CA SER A 97 -14.02 33.97 -0.32
C SER A 97 -14.97 34.54 0.72
N PHE A 98 -14.65 34.28 1.99
CA PHE A 98 -15.45 34.73 3.12
C PHE A 98 -14.90 36.04 3.73
N VAL A 99 -13.73 36.50 3.30
CA VAL A 99 -13.15 37.81 3.67
C VAL A 99 -12.44 38.41 2.46
N ASP A 100 -12.74 39.68 2.15
CA ASP A 100 -11.98 40.44 1.16
C ASP A 100 -10.70 41.03 1.79
N SER A 101 -9.73 40.16 2.07
CA SER A 101 -8.44 40.50 2.65
C SER A 101 -7.28 39.98 1.80
N LEU A 102 -6.04 40.24 2.21
CA LEU A 102 -4.85 39.67 1.58
C LEU A 102 -4.98 38.15 1.50
N GLY A 103 -4.79 37.60 0.30
CA GLY A 103 -4.92 36.17 0.06
C GLY A 103 -6.37 35.68 -0.14
N LYS A 104 -7.39 36.54 0.00
CA LYS A 104 -8.82 36.21 -0.29
C LYS A 104 -9.19 34.78 0.15
N PRO A 105 -9.08 34.48 1.46
CA PRO A 105 -9.19 33.11 1.95
C PRO A 105 -10.56 32.52 1.60
N ARG A 106 -10.57 31.25 1.23
CA ARG A 106 -11.78 30.47 0.92
C ARG A 106 -11.64 29.05 1.42
N PHE A 107 -12.76 28.38 1.67
CA PHE A 107 -12.75 26.96 1.95
C PHE A 107 -12.51 26.18 0.65
N PHE A 108 -11.84 25.04 0.77
CA PHE A 108 -11.80 24.05 -0.30
C PHE A 108 -11.96 22.65 0.26
N ALA A 109 -12.52 21.79 -0.58
CA ALA A 109 -12.54 20.35 -0.38
C ALA A 109 -12.10 19.67 -1.66
N HIS A 110 -11.47 18.51 -1.52
CA HIS A 110 -11.11 17.66 -2.64
C HIS A 110 -11.27 16.19 -2.29
N GLY A 111 -11.39 15.37 -3.32
CA GLY A 111 -11.43 13.94 -3.23
C GLY A 111 -10.80 13.35 -4.47
N ASN A 112 -10.14 12.21 -4.32
CA ASN A 112 -9.46 11.58 -5.43
C ASN A 112 -9.58 10.06 -5.38
N ILE A 113 -9.66 9.49 -6.57
CA ILE A 113 -9.62 8.06 -6.81
C ILE A 113 -8.27 7.77 -7.45
N GLN A 114 -7.57 6.78 -6.92
CA GLN A 114 -6.19 6.56 -7.28
C GLN A 114 -5.88 5.11 -7.62
N LEU A 115 -5.08 4.96 -8.67
CA LEU A 115 -4.37 3.74 -9.00
C LEU A 115 -2.95 3.77 -8.42
N ASN A 116 -2.66 2.81 -7.54
CA ASN A 116 -1.33 2.54 -7.02
C ASN A 116 -0.63 1.50 -7.92
N LEU A 117 0.54 1.85 -8.44
CA LEU A 117 1.37 1.04 -9.34
C LEU A 117 2.56 0.40 -8.62
N ALA A 118 2.53 0.35 -7.29
CA ALA A 118 3.54 -0.33 -6.49
C ALA A 118 3.67 -1.81 -6.86
N SER A 119 4.90 -2.29 -6.77
CA SER A 119 5.19 -3.72 -6.78
C SER A 119 5.00 -4.29 -5.37
N ASP A 120 4.84 -5.61 -5.30
CA ASP A 120 4.81 -6.31 -4.02
C ASP A 120 6.16 -6.14 -3.32
N VAL A 121 6.12 -5.86 -2.01
CA VAL A 121 7.32 -5.65 -1.18
C VAL A 121 7.55 -6.91 -0.35
N VAL A 122 8.82 -7.29 -0.16
CA VAL A 122 9.22 -8.48 0.60
C VAL A 122 9.93 -8.01 1.87
N PRO A 123 9.20 -7.70 2.96
CA PRO A 123 9.81 -7.08 4.13
C PRO A 123 10.68 -8.06 4.93
N ALA A 124 10.34 -9.35 4.94
CA ALA A 124 11.12 -10.39 5.60
C ALA A 124 11.20 -11.66 4.75
N THR A 125 12.38 -12.27 4.71
CA THR A 125 12.59 -13.58 4.10
C THR A 125 13.75 -14.30 4.77
N GLU A 126 13.58 -15.60 4.93
CA GLU A 126 14.62 -16.50 5.40
C GLU A 126 14.78 -17.66 4.43
N GLY A 127 16.00 -17.97 4.02
CA GLY A 127 16.22 -18.98 2.98
C GLY A 127 15.67 -18.54 1.62
N ALA A 128 15.15 -19.50 0.85
CA ALA A 128 14.65 -19.24 -0.50
C ALA A 128 13.34 -20.01 -0.70
N ARG A 129 12.29 -19.56 0.00
CA ARG A 129 10.95 -20.14 -0.13
C ARG A 129 10.52 -20.12 -1.60
N GLY A 130 10.22 -21.29 -2.14
CA GLY A 130 9.89 -21.47 -3.55
C GLY A 130 9.46 -22.90 -3.84
N GLU A 131 9.55 -23.29 -5.11
CA GLU A 131 9.34 -24.68 -5.49
C GLU A 131 10.38 -25.58 -4.81
N VAL A 132 9.91 -26.67 -4.19
CA VAL A 132 10.77 -27.63 -3.52
C VAL A 132 11.48 -28.49 -4.57
N VAL A 133 12.80 -28.30 -4.72
CA VAL A 133 13.57 -28.95 -5.79
C VAL A 133 14.82 -29.63 -5.23
N VAL A 134 15.14 -30.80 -5.79
CA VAL A 134 16.38 -31.53 -5.49
C VAL A 134 17.58 -30.67 -5.92
N PRO A 135 18.60 -30.50 -5.06
CA PRO A 135 19.79 -29.74 -5.41
C PRO A 135 20.51 -30.34 -6.63
N VAL A 136 21.12 -29.47 -7.44
CA VAL A 136 21.90 -29.85 -8.61
C VAL A 136 23.40 -29.61 -8.36
N ASP A 137 24.25 -30.41 -9.00
CA ASP A 137 25.70 -30.20 -9.00
C ASP A 137 26.12 -29.06 -9.95
N ALA A 138 27.43 -28.80 -10.04
CA ALA A 138 27.98 -27.76 -10.91
C ALA A 138 27.72 -27.98 -12.41
N SER A 139 27.34 -29.21 -12.82
CA SER A 139 26.97 -29.56 -14.18
C SER A 139 25.46 -29.43 -14.45
N GLY A 140 24.67 -29.07 -13.43
CA GLY A 140 23.22 -28.97 -13.50
C GLY A 140 22.50 -30.32 -13.39
N GLN A 141 23.20 -31.39 -13.02
CA GLN A 141 22.60 -32.70 -12.79
C GLN A 141 22.09 -32.79 -11.35
N GLN A 142 20.93 -33.43 -11.13
CA GLN A 142 20.41 -33.64 -9.78
C GLN A 142 21.38 -34.49 -8.95
N LEU A 143 21.62 -34.08 -7.70
CA LEU A 143 22.43 -34.86 -6.78
C LEU A 143 21.76 -36.22 -6.51
N SER A 144 22.53 -37.30 -6.64
CA SER A 144 22.07 -38.66 -6.36
C SER A 144 21.94 -38.94 -4.86
N VAL A 145 22.61 -38.15 -4.03
CA VAL A 145 22.61 -38.23 -2.57
C VAL A 145 22.66 -36.81 -2.01
N PHE A 146 21.71 -36.47 -1.14
CA PHE A 146 21.57 -35.14 -0.55
C PHE A 146 20.94 -35.24 0.85
N THR A 147 20.89 -34.15 1.62
CA THR A 147 20.19 -34.11 2.92
C THR A 147 18.93 -33.25 2.82
N ALA A 148 17.98 -33.42 3.75
CA ALA A 148 16.75 -32.63 3.73
C ALA A 148 17.05 -31.13 3.79
N GLU A 149 18.09 -30.72 4.53
CA GLU A 149 18.54 -29.33 4.65
C GLU A 149 19.07 -28.74 3.33
N THR A 150 19.62 -29.57 2.44
CA THR A 150 20.14 -29.13 1.14
C THR A 150 19.07 -28.98 0.06
N VAL A 151 17.82 -29.37 0.35
CA VAL A 151 16.71 -29.22 -0.58
C VAL A 151 16.39 -27.74 -0.81
N LEU A 152 16.28 -27.33 -2.07
CA LEU A 152 15.95 -25.96 -2.46
C LEU A 152 14.45 -25.69 -2.26
N GLY A 153 14.05 -24.42 -2.16
CA GLY A 153 12.64 -24.03 -1.97
C GLY A 153 12.20 -23.95 -0.50
N GLN A 154 13.08 -24.28 0.44
CA GLN A 154 12.82 -24.16 1.86
C GLN A 154 13.09 -22.75 2.38
N GLY A 155 12.31 -22.34 3.38
CA GLY A 155 12.45 -21.05 4.05
C GLY A 155 11.12 -20.36 4.33
N THR A 156 11.21 -19.12 4.79
CA THR A 156 10.08 -18.23 5.02
C THR A 156 10.10 -17.07 4.03
N ARG A 157 8.92 -16.58 3.68
CA ARG A 157 8.79 -15.36 2.89
C ARG A 157 7.51 -14.66 3.28
N MET A 158 7.62 -13.37 3.55
CA MET A 158 6.49 -12.46 3.72
C MET A 158 6.45 -11.51 2.52
N ASN A 159 5.27 -11.26 1.98
CA ASN A 159 5.04 -10.23 0.98
C ASN A 159 3.89 -9.32 1.42
N VAL A 160 4.04 -8.03 1.15
CA VAL A 160 3.02 -7.01 1.39
C VAL A 160 2.64 -6.40 0.05
N LYS A 161 1.34 -6.33 -0.19
CA LYS A 161 0.76 -5.81 -1.43
C LYS A 161 -0.24 -4.72 -1.11
N HIS A 162 -0.02 -3.53 -1.66
CA HIS A 162 -1.03 -2.47 -1.63
C HIS A 162 -2.18 -2.79 -2.58
N ALA A 163 -3.40 -2.46 -2.15
CA ALA A 163 -4.53 -2.45 -3.04
C ALA A 163 -4.29 -1.44 -4.16
N ARG A 164 -4.55 -1.88 -5.40
CA ARG A 164 -4.39 -1.02 -6.58
C ARG A 164 -5.28 0.20 -6.53
N LEU A 165 -6.45 0.13 -5.89
CA LEU A 165 -7.39 1.25 -5.81
C LEU A 165 -7.38 1.84 -4.40
N GLN A 166 -7.04 3.12 -4.30
CA GLN A 166 -7.05 3.88 -3.05
C GLN A 166 -8.00 5.08 -3.16
N PHE A 167 -8.52 5.51 -2.01
CA PHE A 167 -9.42 6.65 -1.89
C PHE A 167 -8.84 7.65 -0.90
N ARG A 168 -8.87 8.93 -1.28
CA ARG A 168 -8.47 10.01 -0.38
C ARG A 168 -9.42 11.19 -0.51
N ALA A 169 -9.46 11.98 0.54
CA ALA A 169 -10.24 13.19 0.63
C ALA A 169 -9.52 14.18 1.52
N GLY A 170 -9.69 15.48 1.26
CA GLY A 170 -9.12 16.50 2.11
C GLY A 170 -9.95 17.77 2.08
N ALA A 171 -9.81 18.58 3.12
CA ALA A 171 -10.45 19.87 3.23
C ALA A 171 -9.54 20.87 3.94
N GLY A 172 -9.70 22.15 3.61
CA GLY A 172 -8.87 23.18 4.19
C GLY A 172 -9.19 24.58 3.66
N LEU A 173 -8.16 25.42 3.66
CA LEU A 173 -8.23 26.79 3.19
C LEU A 173 -7.44 26.94 1.90
N ALA A 174 -7.88 27.85 1.03
CA ALA A 174 -7.12 28.25 -0.14
C ALA A 174 -6.89 29.77 -0.10
N PHE A 175 -5.63 30.17 -0.22
CA PHE A 175 -5.21 31.56 -0.26
C PHE A 175 -4.78 31.88 -1.69
N THR A 176 -5.38 32.90 -2.28
CA THR A 176 -5.17 33.31 -3.67
C THR A 176 -4.40 34.62 -3.71
N THR A 177 -3.29 34.62 -4.46
CA THR A 177 -2.49 35.81 -4.70
C THR A 177 -2.19 35.93 -6.19
N ASP A 178 -2.12 37.16 -6.68
CA ASP A 178 -1.75 37.46 -8.06
C ASP A 178 -0.31 38.00 -8.05
N ILE A 179 0.60 37.34 -8.76
CA ILE A 179 2.01 37.73 -8.91
C ILE A 179 2.28 37.96 -10.39
N GLY A 180 2.35 39.23 -10.80
CA GLY A 180 2.31 39.61 -12.21
C GLY A 180 0.97 39.19 -12.84
N ASP A 181 1.03 38.55 -13.99
CA ASP A 181 -0.16 38.04 -14.70
C ASP A 181 -0.58 36.63 -14.25
N GLN A 182 0.14 36.06 -13.27
CA GLN A 182 -0.04 34.68 -12.83
C GLN A 182 -0.77 34.65 -11.48
N ARG A 183 -1.84 33.85 -11.43
CA ARG A 183 -2.60 33.60 -10.19
C ARG A 183 -2.09 32.36 -9.51
N PHE A 184 -1.67 32.50 -8.25
CA PHE A 184 -1.22 31.43 -7.39
C PHE A 184 -2.25 31.16 -6.29
N ARG A 185 -2.35 29.88 -5.91
CA ARG A 185 -3.20 29.41 -4.82
C ARG A 185 -2.37 28.51 -3.91
N PHE A 186 -2.25 28.89 -2.64
CA PHE A 186 -1.67 28.08 -1.60
C PHE A 186 -2.79 27.44 -0.78
N LYS A 187 -2.77 26.11 -0.61
CA LYS A 187 -3.90 25.36 -0.05
C LYS A 187 -3.47 24.40 1.05
N PRO A 188 -3.34 24.84 2.30
CA PRO A 188 -3.16 23.94 3.43
C PRO A 188 -4.46 23.17 3.74
N SER A 189 -4.34 21.89 4.05
CA SER A 189 -5.45 20.98 4.30
C SER A 189 -5.18 19.96 5.39
N VAL A 190 -6.29 19.38 5.87
CA VAL A 190 -6.30 18.09 6.56
C VAL A 190 -6.73 17.05 5.54
N GLU A 191 -5.96 15.98 5.46
CA GLU A 191 -6.07 14.90 4.49
C GLU A 191 -6.46 13.60 5.19
N TYR A 192 -7.30 12.82 4.53
CA TYR A 192 -7.72 11.48 4.92
C TYR A 192 -7.36 10.49 3.81
N LEU A 193 -6.78 9.35 4.18
CA LEU A 193 -6.42 8.25 3.32
C LEU A 193 -7.07 6.95 3.81
N ARG A 194 -7.75 6.24 2.91
CA ARG A 194 -8.12 4.84 3.11
C ARG A 194 -7.22 3.97 2.26
N ASN A 195 -6.30 3.27 2.91
CA ASN A 195 -5.39 2.31 2.28
C ASN A 195 -5.86 0.90 2.58
N GLN A 196 -5.69 -0.03 1.65
CA GLN A 196 -5.93 -1.44 1.91
C GLN A 196 -4.65 -2.19 1.54
N ILE A 197 -4.20 -3.08 2.42
CA ILE A 197 -3.03 -3.91 2.22
C ILE A 197 -3.41 -5.38 2.34
N GLU A 198 -2.73 -6.22 1.57
CA GLU A 198 -2.74 -7.66 1.68
C GLU A 198 -1.34 -8.08 2.16
N ILE A 199 -1.31 -8.65 3.36
CA ILE A 199 -0.12 -9.25 3.95
C ILE A 199 -0.24 -10.74 3.65
N SER A 200 0.76 -11.29 3.00
CA SER A 200 0.83 -12.70 2.69
C SER A 200 2.16 -13.23 3.17
N GLY A 201 2.21 -14.49 3.55
CA GLY A 201 3.48 -15.10 3.87
C GLY A 201 3.34 -16.58 4.07
N GLY A 202 4.46 -17.23 4.35
CA GLY A 202 4.43 -18.65 4.62
C GLY A 202 5.81 -19.19 4.89
N ALA A 203 5.84 -20.45 5.29
CA ALA A 203 7.05 -21.22 5.46
C ALA A 203 6.92 -22.53 4.70
N THR A 204 8.05 -23.02 4.20
CA THR A 204 8.15 -24.33 3.56
C THR A 204 9.40 -25.02 4.09
N ARG A 205 9.25 -26.29 4.50
CA ARG A 205 10.33 -27.12 5.04
C ARG A 205 10.22 -28.54 4.53
N VAL A 206 11.36 -29.18 4.36
CA VAL A 206 11.50 -30.60 4.12
C VAL A 206 12.07 -31.26 5.36
N VAL A 207 11.34 -32.26 5.87
CA VAL A 207 11.69 -33.02 7.05
C VAL A 207 12.00 -34.45 6.61
N GLN A 208 13.17 -34.96 7.00
CA GLN A 208 13.51 -36.35 6.73
C GLN A 208 12.74 -37.30 7.64
N LEU A 209 12.19 -38.38 7.09
CA LEU A 209 11.44 -39.37 7.87
C LEU A 209 12.40 -40.30 8.66
N PRO A 210 12.02 -40.74 9.88
CA PRO A 210 12.84 -41.66 10.66
C PRO A 210 13.15 -42.97 9.91
N GLY A 211 14.37 -43.50 10.08
CA GLY A 211 14.77 -44.79 9.50
C GLY A 211 15.25 -44.73 8.05
N THR A 212 15.36 -43.54 7.45
CA THR A 212 15.75 -43.34 6.04
C THR A 212 17.26 -43.13 5.82
N GLY A 213 18.08 -43.26 6.87
CA GLY A 213 19.52 -42.98 6.85
C GLY A 213 19.86 -41.50 7.03
N ALA A 214 21.14 -41.12 6.99
CA ALA A 214 21.56 -39.70 7.11
C ALA A 214 21.45 -38.92 5.77
N THR A 215 21.15 -39.62 4.69
CA THR A 215 21.16 -39.09 3.33
C THR A 215 19.97 -39.63 2.55
N ILE A 216 19.45 -38.80 1.65
CA ILE A 216 18.28 -39.02 0.82
C ILE A 216 18.76 -39.16 -0.63
N ASN A 217 18.20 -40.13 -1.34
CA ASN A 217 18.49 -40.39 -2.75
C ASN A 217 17.32 -40.06 -3.68
N ARG A 218 16.16 -39.70 -3.12
CA ARG A 218 14.96 -39.32 -3.85
C ARG A 218 14.03 -38.48 -2.96
N LEU A 219 13.35 -37.51 -3.55
CA LEU A 219 12.39 -36.67 -2.83
C LEU A 219 10.99 -37.28 -2.96
N ASP A 220 10.61 -38.14 -2.02
CA ASP A 220 9.29 -38.78 -2.00
C ASP A 220 8.72 -38.93 -0.59
N SER A 221 7.44 -39.30 -0.51
CA SER A 221 6.72 -39.46 0.76
C SER A 221 7.22 -40.60 1.65
N THR A 222 8.18 -41.41 1.19
CA THR A 222 8.78 -42.51 1.98
C THR A 222 10.09 -42.10 2.64
N THR A 223 10.73 -41.04 2.12
CA THR A 223 12.02 -40.54 2.56
C THR A 223 11.92 -39.19 3.27
N VAL A 224 11.00 -38.34 2.82
CA VAL A 224 10.79 -36.99 3.34
C VAL A 224 9.31 -36.65 3.48
N ARG A 225 9.04 -35.67 4.32
CA ARG A 225 7.76 -34.99 4.45
C ARG A 225 7.98 -33.52 4.14
N ILE A 226 7.16 -32.97 3.25
CA ILE A 226 7.17 -31.54 2.94
C ILE A 226 6.06 -30.89 3.75
N GLU A 227 6.41 -29.96 4.62
CA GLU A 227 5.46 -29.14 5.34
C GLU A 227 5.46 -27.74 4.74
N SER A 228 4.28 -27.20 4.46
CA SER A 228 4.12 -25.83 3.99
C SER A 228 2.89 -25.21 4.62
N VAL A 229 3.01 -23.93 4.96
CA VAL A 229 1.95 -23.09 5.48
C VAL A 229 1.92 -21.83 4.63
N ASP A 230 0.72 -21.47 4.17
CA ASP A 230 0.43 -20.22 3.48
C ASP A 230 -0.58 -19.43 4.28
N LEU A 231 -0.24 -18.17 4.55
CA LEU A 231 -1.01 -17.24 5.36
C LEU A 231 -1.31 -16.01 4.53
N ILE A 232 -2.56 -15.55 4.61
CA ILE A 232 -3.02 -14.34 3.95
C ILE A 232 -3.93 -13.57 4.90
N GLN A 233 -3.71 -12.28 5.00
CA GLN A 233 -4.54 -11.36 5.76
C GLN A 233 -4.70 -10.06 4.97
N THR A 234 -5.91 -9.52 4.97
CA THR A 234 -6.19 -8.21 4.38
C THR A 234 -6.54 -7.22 5.47
N ARG A 235 -5.92 -6.05 5.45
CA ARG A 235 -6.21 -4.95 6.39
C ARG A 235 -6.60 -3.70 5.65
N THR A 236 -7.53 -2.95 6.23
CA THR A 236 -7.84 -1.58 5.81
C THR A 236 -7.25 -0.65 6.85
N LEU A 237 -6.37 0.23 6.40
CA LEU A 237 -5.69 1.24 7.21
C LEU A 237 -6.30 2.61 6.92
N HIS A 238 -6.38 3.44 7.97
CA HIS A 238 -6.92 4.78 7.89
C HIS A 238 -5.84 5.78 8.31
N GLY A 239 -5.48 6.66 7.39
CA GLY A 239 -4.50 7.73 7.61
C GLY A 239 -5.19 9.08 7.71
N ILE A 240 -4.73 9.93 8.63
CA ILE A 240 -5.09 11.34 8.71
C ILE A 240 -3.83 12.18 8.87
N GLY A 241 -3.76 13.34 8.23
CA GLY A 241 -2.62 14.22 8.47
C GLY A 241 -2.64 15.50 7.64
N PRO A 242 -1.57 16.29 7.71
CA PRO A 242 -1.50 17.56 7.00
C PRO A 242 -1.22 17.36 5.51
N GLY A 243 -1.78 18.26 4.71
CA GLY A 243 -1.46 18.42 3.31
C GLY A 243 -1.24 19.89 2.95
N PHE A 244 -0.50 20.13 1.88
CA PHE A 244 -0.54 21.40 1.20
C PHE A 244 -0.47 21.21 -0.31
N GLU A 245 -1.14 22.10 -1.04
CA GLU A 245 -1.07 22.18 -2.49
C GLU A 245 -0.72 23.61 -2.91
N ILE A 246 0.18 23.74 -3.87
CA ILE A 246 0.43 24.98 -4.60
C ILE A 246 -0.14 24.80 -5.99
N GLU A 247 -0.93 25.76 -6.45
CA GLU A 247 -1.52 25.73 -7.77
C GLU A 247 -1.38 27.08 -8.46
N PHE A 248 -1.13 27.07 -9.77
CA PHE A 248 -1.12 28.27 -10.58
C PHE A 248 -1.91 28.13 -11.88
N ASP A 249 -2.46 29.25 -12.36
CA ASP A 249 -3.21 29.29 -13.62
C ASP A 249 -2.26 29.18 -14.81
N ALA A 250 -2.47 28.20 -15.69
CA ALA A 250 -1.61 28.00 -16.86
C ALA A 250 -2.23 28.61 -18.12
N ARG A 251 -3.50 28.30 -18.40
CA ARG A 251 -4.18 28.76 -19.62
C ARG A 251 -5.70 28.76 -19.47
N ARG A 252 -6.36 29.75 -20.06
CA ARG A 252 -7.82 29.80 -20.18
C ARG A 252 -8.29 29.51 -21.60
N ALA A 253 -9.36 28.72 -21.72
CA ALA A 253 -10.10 28.50 -22.94
C ALA A 253 -11.61 28.68 -22.66
N GLY A 254 -12.14 29.86 -22.96
CA GLY A 254 -13.53 30.21 -22.64
C GLY A 254 -13.82 30.09 -21.13
N PRO A 255 -14.83 29.29 -20.73
CA PRO A 255 -15.17 29.08 -19.33
C PRO A 255 -14.23 28.11 -18.61
N LEU A 256 -13.28 27.48 -19.30
CA LEU A 256 -12.36 26.52 -18.70
C LEU A 256 -11.01 27.17 -18.39
N MET A 257 -10.55 27.02 -17.14
CA MET A 257 -9.20 27.38 -16.72
C MET A 257 -8.40 26.11 -16.46
N LEU A 258 -7.32 25.91 -17.21
CA LEU A 258 -6.31 24.91 -16.93
C LEU A 258 -5.35 25.45 -15.88
N THR A 259 -5.18 24.69 -14.81
CA THR A 259 -4.23 25.00 -13.74
C THR A 259 -3.27 23.84 -13.54
N LEU A 260 -2.06 24.17 -13.10
CA LEU A 260 -1.04 23.20 -12.72
C LEU A 260 -0.90 23.21 -11.21
N PHE A 261 -0.77 22.04 -10.59
CA PHE A 261 -0.58 21.93 -9.16
C PHE A 261 0.55 20.98 -8.78
N SER A 262 1.13 21.26 -7.62
CA SER A 262 2.06 20.39 -6.91
C SER A 262 1.60 20.30 -5.46
N GLY A 263 1.65 19.11 -4.87
CA GLY A 263 1.21 18.89 -3.51
C GLY A 263 2.13 17.97 -2.73
N PHE A 264 2.14 18.17 -1.41
CA PHE A 264 2.78 17.28 -0.45
C PHE A 264 1.78 16.93 0.64
N LYS A 265 1.80 15.68 1.10
CA LYS A 265 0.90 15.15 2.13
C LYS A 265 1.68 14.23 3.05
N ALA A 266 1.35 14.28 4.34
CA ALA A 266 1.80 13.32 5.33
C ALA A 266 0.57 12.68 5.99
N TYR A 267 0.58 11.37 6.17
CA TYR A 267 -0.53 10.63 6.78
C TYR A 267 -0.04 9.90 8.01
N TYR A 268 -0.69 10.15 9.14
CA TYR A 268 -0.56 9.35 10.34
C TYR A 268 -1.64 8.27 10.37
N PHE A 269 -1.24 7.01 10.31
CA PHE A 269 -2.15 5.88 10.39
C PHE A 269 -2.62 5.64 11.83
N ILE A 270 -3.93 5.56 11.99
CA ILE A 270 -4.60 5.35 13.27
C ILE A 270 -5.03 3.89 13.42
N GLY A 271 -5.05 3.43 14.68
CA GLY A 271 -5.44 2.08 15.04
C GLY A 271 -4.25 1.16 15.29
N ASP A 272 -4.55 -0.14 15.26
CA ASP A 272 -3.59 -1.22 15.38
C ASP A 272 -2.93 -1.49 14.02
N LEU A 273 -1.60 -1.40 13.99
CA LEU A 273 -0.77 -1.55 12.80
C LEU A 273 0.09 -2.81 12.85
N GLU A 274 0.02 -3.54 13.95
CA GLU A 274 0.67 -4.82 14.15
C GLU A 274 -0.21 -5.94 13.60
N ASN A 275 0.43 -6.91 12.96
CA ASN A 275 -0.25 -8.02 12.31
C ASN A 275 0.52 -9.31 12.55
N ASP A 276 -0.04 -10.15 13.41
CA ASP A 276 0.40 -11.52 13.59
C ASP A 276 -0.38 -12.47 12.68
N LEU A 277 0.34 -13.17 11.82
CA LEU A 277 -0.19 -14.27 11.03
C LEU A 277 0.35 -15.56 11.64
N VAL A 278 -0.56 -16.40 12.14
CA VAL A 278 -0.21 -17.69 12.74
C VAL A 278 -0.81 -18.82 11.91
N GLY A 279 0.00 -19.82 11.59
CA GLY A 279 -0.43 -21.03 10.89
C GLY A 279 0.16 -22.28 11.50
N THR A 280 -0.52 -23.40 11.29
CA THR A 280 -0.07 -24.71 11.76
C THR A 280 0.02 -25.67 10.58
N THR A 281 1.12 -26.39 10.47
CA THR A 281 1.34 -27.41 9.44
C THR A 281 0.50 -28.66 9.71
N SER A 282 0.50 -29.61 8.77
CA SER A 282 -0.21 -30.88 8.95
C SER A 282 0.38 -31.73 10.08
N ALA A 283 1.67 -31.51 10.39
CA ALA A 283 2.38 -32.15 11.48
C ALA A 283 2.22 -31.45 12.84
N GLY A 284 1.47 -30.35 12.92
CA GLY A 284 1.28 -29.60 14.17
C GLY A 284 2.37 -28.56 14.46
N GLU A 285 3.28 -28.28 13.53
CA GLU A 285 4.32 -27.25 13.68
C GLU A 285 3.71 -25.86 13.45
N THR A 286 4.09 -24.86 14.25
CA THR A 286 3.53 -23.51 14.16
C THR A 286 4.50 -22.55 13.48
N VAL A 287 3.95 -21.68 12.63
CA VAL A 287 4.66 -20.57 11.98
C VAL A 287 3.97 -19.28 12.41
N GLN A 288 4.75 -18.35 12.93
CA GLN A 288 4.28 -17.00 13.27
C GLN A 288 5.04 -15.98 12.43
N LEU A 289 4.30 -15.13 11.74
CA LEU A 289 4.84 -14.03 10.96
C LEU A 289 4.31 -12.74 11.57
N HIS A 290 5.20 -11.85 11.96
CA HIS A 290 4.84 -10.56 12.53
C HIS A 290 5.17 -9.45 11.53
N PHE A 291 4.21 -8.55 11.34
CA PHE A 291 4.31 -7.43 10.43
C PHE A 291 3.82 -6.16 11.09
N GLU A 292 4.64 -5.12 11.07
CA GLU A 292 4.30 -3.79 11.53
C GLU A 292 4.34 -2.78 10.38
N TYR A 293 3.27 -2.00 10.27
CA TYR A 293 3.16 -0.92 9.30
C TYR A 293 3.57 0.41 9.95
N ASP A 294 4.57 1.12 9.39
CA ASP A 294 5.00 2.40 9.98
C ASP A 294 3.86 3.43 9.99
N ARG A 295 3.76 4.17 11.10
CA ARG A 295 2.65 5.11 11.33
C ARG A 295 2.61 6.24 10.32
N TRP A 296 3.71 6.62 9.70
CA TRP A 296 3.79 7.76 8.78
C TRP A 296 3.99 7.33 7.33
N ALA A 297 3.06 7.73 6.46
CA ALA A 297 3.29 7.79 5.01
C ALA A 297 3.56 9.22 4.57
N TYR A 298 4.42 9.36 3.57
CA TYR A 298 4.67 10.62 2.90
C TYR A 298 4.32 10.53 1.43
N ARG A 299 3.88 11.66 0.88
CA ARG A 299 3.53 11.70 -0.52
C ARG A 299 3.79 13.05 -1.17
N THR A 300 4.26 12.99 -2.41
CA THR A 300 4.30 14.11 -3.33
C THR A 300 3.43 13.82 -4.55
N GLU A 301 2.86 14.86 -5.16
CA GLU A 301 2.16 14.73 -6.44
C GLU A 301 2.24 16.00 -7.26
N VAL A 302 2.15 15.84 -8.57
CA VAL A 302 2.03 16.92 -9.54
C VAL A 302 0.90 16.57 -10.51
N GLY A 303 0.21 17.59 -10.99
CA GLY A 303 -0.94 17.37 -11.86
C GLY A 303 -1.44 18.63 -12.52
N PHE A 304 -2.51 18.45 -13.27
CA PHE A 304 -3.25 19.54 -13.87
C PHE A 304 -4.73 19.41 -13.56
N ARG A 305 -5.43 20.54 -13.54
CA ARG A 305 -6.84 20.62 -13.17
C ARG A 305 -7.57 21.59 -14.08
N PHE A 306 -8.70 21.16 -14.60
CA PHE A 306 -9.65 22.01 -15.32
C PHE A 306 -10.66 22.54 -14.33
N ARG A 307 -10.77 23.87 -14.25
CA ARG A 307 -11.82 24.55 -13.49
C ARG A 307 -12.86 25.13 -14.41
N TRP A 308 -14.10 25.01 -13.97
CA TRP A 308 -15.19 25.75 -14.57
C TRP A 308 -15.28 27.15 -13.96
N GLN A 309 -15.00 28.15 -14.76
CA GLN A 309 -15.10 29.56 -14.45
C GLN A 309 -15.69 30.28 -15.67
N PRO A 310 -17.03 30.30 -15.81
CA PRO A 310 -17.71 31.08 -16.85
C PRO A 310 -17.33 32.56 -16.67
N ARG A 311 -17.55 33.39 -17.70
CA ARG A 311 -17.27 34.81 -17.51
C ARG A 311 -18.18 35.39 -16.43
#